data_AF-A0A9E1GYG7-F1
#
_entry.id   AF-A0A9E1GYG7-F1
#
_cell.length_a   1.000
_cell.length_b   1.000
_cell.length_c   1.000
_cell.angle_alpha   90.00
_cell.angle_beta   90.00
_cell.angle_gamma   90.00
#
_symmetry.space_group_name_H-M   'P 1'
#
loop_
_entity.id
_entity.type
_entity.pdbx_description
1 polymer ?
#
loop_
_entity_poly.entity_id
_entity_poly.type
_entity_poly.pdbx_seq_one_letter_code
_entity_poly.pdbx_strand_id
1 'polypeptide(L)'
;MQKGTGFYKFVSVCYFILAAIFSVCFAAAALAWILLIIASGMLEGGMTFVINGGCIMVLSILMGILMLHIHAGCILWDLEKRDKVVYTFHQITAVLLTFTKLCIGIVGQYLLSKYLFLWILYDLFMLATSILGIVAFSKIKKIINFVKTESEMLQTTREKDVKDNVLVRQIEQALDQKNEMPLPQGKRIGLLAIEGDYRGNFFPMFPCEKLVLGTSLQASNILFHDPKISRQHCMVEYIPEQKMYYITDCSTNGTFLNDGRRIPENTPYPCAPLTRFYFGTNRQMFELV
;
A
#
# COMPACT_ATOMS: atom_id res chain seq x y z
N MET A 1 -10.29 -5.51 14.67
CA MET A 1 -10.55 -6.97 14.70
C MET A 1 -10.43 -7.55 13.30
N GLN A 2 -9.24 -8.03 12.93
CA GLN A 2 -8.95 -8.74 11.68
C GLN A 2 -9.20 -10.25 11.86
N LYS A 3 -10.47 -10.68 11.89
CA LYS A 3 -10.81 -12.11 11.81
C LYS A 3 -11.63 -12.32 10.54
N GLY A 4 -11.06 -12.98 9.53
CA GLY A 4 -11.82 -13.41 8.36
C GLY A 4 -11.00 -13.83 7.14
N THR A 5 -9.92 -13.14 6.78
CA THR A 5 -9.29 -13.33 5.46
C THR A 5 -8.60 -14.70 5.26
N GLY A 6 -8.06 -15.30 6.33
CA GLY A 6 -7.46 -16.64 6.27
C GLY A 6 -8.48 -17.76 6.10
N PHE A 7 -9.65 -17.62 6.74
CA PHE A 7 -10.69 -18.64 6.73
C PHE A 7 -11.40 -18.72 5.36
N TYR A 8 -11.73 -17.59 4.74
CA TYR A 8 -12.31 -17.59 3.38
C TYR A 8 -11.33 -18.13 2.33
N LYS A 9 -10.03 -17.85 2.47
CA LYS A 9 -8.99 -18.45 1.61
C LYS A 9 -8.92 -19.96 1.80
N PHE A 10 -9.03 -20.45 3.03
CA PHE A 10 -9.05 -21.87 3.34
C PHE A 10 -10.29 -22.58 2.76
N VAL A 11 -11.50 -22.04 2.98
CA VAL A 11 -12.75 -22.60 2.46
C VAL A 11 -12.78 -22.60 0.93
N SER A 12 -12.31 -21.52 0.29
CA SER A 12 -12.18 -21.45 -1.16
C SER A 12 -11.20 -22.52 -1.68
N VAL A 13 -10.04 -22.68 -1.05
CA VAL A 13 -9.07 -23.74 -1.39
C VAL A 13 -9.69 -25.13 -1.21
N CYS A 14 -10.43 -25.38 -0.13
CA CYS A 14 -11.13 -26.63 0.10
C CYS A 14 -12.18 -26.91 -0.99
N TYR A 15 -12.97 -25.91 -1.38
CA TYR A 15 -13.96 -26.05 -2.46
C TYR A 15 -13.29 -26.42 -3.79
N PHE A 16 -12.17 -25.77 -4.12
CA PHE A 16 -11.43 -26.06 -5.35
C PHE A 16 -10.76 -27.44 -5.33
N ILE A 17 -10.24 -27.88 -4.18
CA ILE A 17 -9.71 -29.24 -4.00
C ILE A 17 -10.82 -30.27 -4.15
N LEU A 18 -11.99 -30.01 -3.54
CA LEU A 18 -13.14 -30.91 -3.63
C LEU A 18 -13.68 -31.02 -5.06
N ALA A 19 -13.73 -29.91 -5.80
CA ALA A 19 -14.10 -29.90 -7.21
C ALA A 19 -13.10 -30.68 -8.08
N ALA A 20 -11.80 -30.59 -7.78
CA ALA A 20 -10.77 -31.38 -8.46
C ALA A 20 -10.91 -32.87 -8.16
N ILE A 21 -11.13 -33.24 -6.89
CA ILE A 21 -11.39 -34.63 -6.48
C ILE A 21 -12.64 -35.15 -7.19
N PHE A 22 -13.72 -34.38 -7.22
CA PHE A 22 -14.94 -34.73 -7.95
C PHE A 22 -14.68 -34.96 -9.44
N SER A 23 -13.94 -34.06 -10.09
CA SER A 23 -13.60 -34.21 -11.51
C SER A 23 -12.76 -35.47 -11.77
N VAL A 24 -11.85 -35.81 -10.87
CA VAL A 24 -11.03 -37.02 -10.97
C VAL A 24 -11.87 -38.28 -10.74
N CYS A 25 -12.71 -38.30 -9.71
CA CYS A 25 -13.60 -39.43 -9.44
C CYS A 25 -14.64 -39.62 -10.55
N PHE A 26 -15.17 -38.54 -11.12
CA PHE A 26 -16.08 -38.58 -12.25
C PHE A 26 -15.38 -39.10 -13.52
N ALA A 27 -14.16 -38.62 -13.81
CA ALA A 27 -13.36 -39.12 -14.92
C ALA A 27 -13.01 -40.61 -14.74
N ALA A 28 -12.70 -41.04 -13.52
CA ALA A 28 -12.45 -42.45 -13.20
C ALA A 28 -13.70 -43.31 -13.37
N ALA A 29 -14.88 -42.82 -12.95
CA ALA A 29 -16.15 -43.49 -13.16
C ALA A 29 -16.50 -43.60 -14.65
N ALA A 30 -16.28 -42.54 -15.43
CA ALA A 30 -16.46 -42.55 -16.88
C ALA A 30 -15.48 -43.51 -17.57
N LEU A 31 -14.21 -43.54 -17.17
CA LEU A 31 -13.21 -44.47 -17.70
C LEU A 31 -13.58 -45.93 -17.38
N ALA A 32 -13.96 -46.21 -16.12
CA ALA A 32 -14.43 -47.52 -15.71
C ALA A 32 -15.66 -47.95 -16.52
N TRP A 33 -16.56 -47.01 -16.82
CA TRP A 33 -17.72 -47.26 -17.66
C TRP A 33 -17.35 -47.62 -19.09
N ILE A 34 -16.45 -46.86 -19.72
CA ILE A 34 -15.95 -47.13 -21.08
C ILE A 34 -15.30 -48.52 -21.14
N LEU A 35 -14.44 -48.85 -20.17
CA LEU A 35 -13.79 -50.16 -20.11
C LEU A 35 -14.80 -51.30 -19.92
N LEU A 36 -15.82 -51.09 -19.09
CA LEU A 36 -16.89 -52.06 -18.84
C LEU A 36 -17.77 -52.27 -20.07
N ILE A 37 -18.02 -51.21 -20.86
CA ILE A 37 -18.73 -51.28 -22.14
C ILE A 37 -17.91 -52.03 -23.18
N ILE A 38 -16.61 -51.74 -23.30
CA ILE A 38 -15.70 -52.46 -24.20
C ILE A 38 -15.70 -53.95 -23.83
N ALA A 39 -15.55 -54.28 -22.54
CA ALA A 39 -15.61 -55.65 -22.05
C ALA A 39 -16.96 -56.33 -22.33
N SER A 40 -18.07 -55.61 -22.15
CA SER A 40 -19.43 -56.12 -22.42
C SER A 40 -19.72 -56.31 -23.91
N GLY A 41 -19.22 -55.39 -24.77
CA GLY A 41 -19.34 -55.48 -26.22
C GLY A 41 -18.50 -56.60 -26.82
N MET A 42 -17.40 -56.97 -26.16
CA MET A 42 -16.58 -58.13 -26.53
C MET A 42 -17.17 -59.48 -26.11
N LEU A 43 -18.14 -59.51 -25.17
CA LEU A 43 -18.69 -60.75 -24.59
C LEU A 43 -20.10 -61.13 -25.06
N GLU A 44 -20.74 -60.32 -25.92
CA GLU A 44 -22.09 -60.48 -26.49
C GLU A 44 -23.30 -60.42 -25.52
N GLY A 45 -24.29 -59.60 -25.89
CA GLY A 45 -25.60 -60.16 -26.27
C GLY A 45 -26.79 -60.11 -25.32
N GLY A 46 -26.72 -59.59 -24.08
CA GLY A 46 -27.95 -59.43 -23.29
C GLY A 46 -27.77 -59.36 -21.78
N MET A 47 -28.68 -58.64 -21.11
CA MET A 47 -28.75 -58.38 -19.65
C MET A 47 -27.57 -57.62 -19.01
N THR A 48 -26.32 -57.88 -19.39
CA THR A 48 -25.13 -57.22 -18.82
C THR A 48 -25.15 -55.71 -19.07
N PHE A 49 -25.66 -55.26 -20.23
CA PHE A 49 -25.83 -53.82 -20.53
C PHE A 49 -26.81 -53.13 -19.58
N VAL A 50 -27.90 -53.81 -19.21
CA VAL A 50 -28.93 -53.27 -18.31
C VAL A 50 -28.43 -53.23 -16.86
N ILE A 51 -27.73 -54.28 -16.43
CA ILE A 51 -27.13 -54.37 -15.09
C ILE A 51 -26.00 -53.34 -14.95
N ASN A 52 -25.13 -53.20 -15.96
CA ASN A 52 -24.02 -52.25 -15.96
C ASN A 52 -24.50 -50.79 -16.03
N GLY A 53 -25.52 -50.50 -16.85
CA GLY A 53 -26.17 -49.18 -16.87
C GLY A 53 -26.85 -48.85 -15.54
N GLY A 54 -27.51 -49.83 -14.92
CA GLY A 54 -28.15 -49.69 -13.61
C GLY A 54 -27.15 -49.42 -12.48
N CYS A 55 -26.06 -50.20 -12.40
CA CYS A 55 -25.00 -50.01 -11.40
C CYS A 55 -24.37 -48.62 -11.50
N ILE A 56 -24.20 -48.09 -12.72
CA ILE A 56 -23.55 -46.80 -12.96
C ILE A 56 -24.52 -45.64 -12.74
N MET A 57 -25.81 -45.81 -13.04
CA MET A 57 -26.86 -44.88 -12.62
C MET A 57 -26.87 -44.75 -11.09
N VAL A 58 -26.78 -45.87 -10.38
CA VAL A 58 -26.73 -45.89 -8.91
C VAL A 58 -25.46 -45.20 -8.38
N LEU A 59 -24.28 -45.50 -8.94
CA LEU A 59 -23.03 -44.86 -8.53
C LEU A 59 -23.02 -43.35 -8.81
N SER A 60 -23.60 -42.92 -9.94
CA SER A 60 -23.72 -41.50 -10.30
C SER A 60 -24.67 -40.76 -9.37
N ILE A 61 -25.79 -41.39 -9.00
CA ILE A 61 -26.75 -40.86 -8.02
C ILE A 61 -26.11 -40.78 -6.63
N LEU A 62 -25.42 -41.82 -6.18
CA LEU A 62 -24.73 -41.84 -4.88
C LEU A 62 -23.64 -40.76 -4.79
N MET A 63 -22.87 -40.56 -5.87
CA MET A 63 -21.86 -39.50 -5.92
C MET A 63 -22.49 -38.10 -5.92
N GLY A 64 -23.63 -37.91 -6.61
CA GLY A 64 -24.40 -36.67 -6.56
C GLY A 64 -24.97 -36.36 -5.16
N ILE A 65 -25.45 -37.39 -4.46
CA ILE A 65 -25.95 -37.27 -3.07
C ILE A 65 -24.82 -36.93 -2.10
N LEU A 66 -23.66 -37.59 -2.21
CA LEU A 66 -22.48 -37.32 -1.39
C LEU A 66 -22.01 -35.87 -1.58
N MET A 67 -22.00 -35.38 -2.83
CA MET A 67 -21.68 -33.98 -3.13
C MET A 67 -22.67 -33.01 -2.47
N LEU A 68 -23.98 -33.27 -2.56
CA LEU A 68 -25.02 -32.48 -1.91
C LEU A 68 -24.83 -32.38 -0.38
N HIS A 69 -24.42 -33.48 0.26
CA HIS A 69 -24.19 -33.51 1.72
C HIS A 69 -22.93 -32.76 2.13
N ILE A 70 -21.81 -32.95 1.41
CA ILE A 70 -20.58 -32.20 1.66
C ILE A 70 -20.83 -30.70 1.44
N HIS A 71 -21.61 -30.36 0.42
CA HIS A 71 -21.98 -28.98 0.11
C HIS A 71 -22.90 -28.35 1.16
N ALA A 72 -23.92 -29.09 1.64
CA ALA A 72 -24.79 -28.66 2.74
C ALA A 72 -24.00 -28.45 4.05
N GLY A 73 -23.02 -29.32 4.32
CA GLY A 73 -22.12 -29.18 5.47
C GLY A 73 -21.24 -27.93 5.38
N CYS A 74 -20.75 -27.59 4.19
CA CYS A 74 -19.99 -26.35 3.99
C CYS A 74 -20.88 -25.08 4.11
N ILE A 75 -22.13 -25.13 3.64
CA ILE A 75 -23.07 -24.00 3.72
C ILE A 75 -23.51 -23.73 5.16
N LEU A 76 -23.80 -24.78 5.94
CA LEU A 76 -24.22 -24.65 7.35
C LEU A 76 -23.09 -24.10 8.24
N TRP A 77 -21.83 -24.28 7.84
CA TRP A 77 -20.66 -23.75 8.55
C TRP A 77 -20.33 -22.29 8.20
N ASP A 78 -20.82 -21.76 7.07
CA ASP A 78 -20.38 -20.48 6.47
C ASP A 78 -21.44 -19.35 6.51
N LEU A 79 -22.43 -19.44 7.42
CA LEU A 79 -23.52 -18.46 7.47
C LEU A 79 -23.12 -17.03 7.87
N GLU A 80 -21.85 -16.75 8.21
CA GLU A 80 -21.50 -15.55 8.98
C GLU A 80 -20.51 -14.53 8.38
N LYS A 81 -20.34 -14.32 7.06
CA LYS A 81 -20.09 -12.96 6.45
C LYS A 81 -19.53 -12.99 5.00
N ARG A 82 -20.37 -12.49 4.08
CA ARG A 82 -20.10 -11.83 2.77
C ARG A 82 -20.02 -12.61 1.45
N ASP A 83 -20.63 -11.91 0.48
CA ASP A 83 -20.76 -12.03 -0.99
C ASP A 83 -21.23 -13.36 -1.54
N LYS A 84 -22.32 -13.82 -0.92
CA LYS A 84 -23.20 -14.91 -1.36
C LYS A 84 -23.48 -14.89 -2.87
N VAL A 85 -23.67 -13.73 -3.49
CA VAL A 85 -24.18 -13.62 -4.87
C VAL A 85 -23.23 -14.21 -5.93
N VAL A 86 -21.95 -13.86 -5.92
CA VAL A 86 -20.99 -14.32 -6.95
C VAL A 86 -20.69 -15.81 -6.79
N TYR A 87 -20.64 -16.27 -5.54
CA TYR A 87 -20.43 -17.67 -5.20
C TYR A 87 -21.65 -18.53 -5.56
N THR A 88 -22.85 -18.09 -5.20
CA THR A 88 -24.12 -18.71 -5.60
C THR A 88 -24.26 -18.74 -7.12
N PHE A 89 -23.82 -17.71 -7.85
CA PHE A 89 -23.86 -17.71 -9.32
C PHE A 89 -22.95 -18.78 -9.95
N HIS A 90 -21.72 -18.91 -9.46
CA HIS A 90 -20.81 -19.97 -9.92
C HIS A 90 -21.31 -21.37 -9.55
N GLN A 91 -21.92 -21.52 -8.38
CA GLN A 91 -22.55 -22.78 -7.96
C GLN A 91 -23.75 -23.15 -8.83
N ILE A 92 -24.66 -22.20 -9.08
CA ILE A 92 -25.81 -22.42 -9.96
C ILE A 92 -25.32 -22.84 -11.34
N THR A 93 -24.31 -22.15 -11.88
CA THR A 93 -23.74 -22.47 -13.20
C THR A 93 -23.13 -23.87 -13.24
N ALA A 94 -22.40 -24.28 -12.19
CA ALA A 94 -21.81 -25.62 -12.10
C ALA A 94 -22.86 -26.72 -11.98
N VAL A 95 -23.89 -26.53 -11.15
CA VAL A 95 -25.01 -27.46 -10.97
C VAL A 95 -25.84 -27.58 -12.25
N LEU A 96 -26.10 -26.46 -12.93
CA LEU A 96 -26.81 -26.48 -14.21
C LEU A 96 -26.02 -27.27 -15.26
N LEU A 97 -24.69 -27.10 -15.28
CA LEU A 97 -23.81 -27.76 -16.24
C LEU A 97 -23.69 -29.26 -15.97
N THR A 98 -23.60 -29.69 -14.70
CA THR A 98 -23.59 -31.12 -14.35
C THR A 98 -24.95 -31.78 -14.62
N PHE A 99 -26.05 -31.10 -14.31
CA PHE A 99 -27.39 -31.59 -14.61
C PHE A 99 -27.63 -31.72 -16.12
N THR A 100 -27.25 -30.70 -16.90
CA THR A 100 -27.35 -30.74 -18.37
C THR A 100 -26.54 -31.91 -18.95
N LYS A 101 -25.32 -32.14 -18.44
CA LYS A 101 -24.49 -33.28 -18.84
C LYS A 101 -25.12 -34.63 -18.49
N LEU A 102 -25.73 -34.75 -17.31
CA LEU A 102 -26.47 -35.95 -16.91
C LEU A 102 -27.67 -36.23 -17.84
N CYS A 103 -28.45 -35.18 -18.15
CA CYS A 103 -29.58 -35.30 -19.07
C CYS A 103 -29.14 -35.70 -20.48
N ILE A 104 -28.07 -35.09 -21.01
CA ILE A 104 -27.51 -35.45 -22.32
C ILE A 104 -26.99 -36.90 -22.30
N GLY A 105 -26.36 -37.35 -21.21
CA GLY A 105 -25.90 -38.73 -21.07
C GLY A 105 -27.04 -39.75 -21.07
N ILE A 106 -28.14 -39.48 -20.35
CA ILE A 106 -29.33 -40.34 -20.32
C ILE A 106 -29.99 -40.42 -21.70
N VAL A 107 -30.18 -39.27 -22.36
CA VAL A 107 -30.77 -39.21 -23.71
C VAL A 107 -29.83 -39.82 -24.75
N GLY A 108 -28.53 -39.60 -24.60
CA GLY A 108 -27.48 -40.18 -25.43
C GLY A 108 -27.44 -41.70 -25.34
N GLN A 109 -27.56 -42.25 -24.13
CA GLN A 109 -27.66 -43.69 -23.91
C GLN A 109 -28.87 -44.30 -24.61
N TYR A 110 -30.01 -43.59 -24.61
CA TYR A 110 -31.23 -44.08 -25.26
C TYR A 110 -31.16 -44.01 -26.80
N LEU A 111 -30.70 -42.88 -27.34
CA LEU A 111 -30.70 -42.60 -28.79
C LEU A 111 -29.51 -43.20 -29.54
N LEU A 112 -28.32 -43.18 -28.94
CA LEU A 112 -27.07 -43.61 -29.57
C LEU A 112 -26.64 -45.04 -29.22
N SER A 113 -27.42 -45.76 -28.40
CA SER A 113 -27.17 -47.19 -28.06
C SER A 113 -26.94 -48.09 -29.27
N LYS A 114 -27.46 -47.71 -30.45
CA LYS A 114 -27.33 -48.46 -31.70
C LYS A 114 -26.01 -48.24 -32.43
N TYR A 115 -25.27 -47.16 -32.15
CA TYR A 115 -24.10 -46.75 -32.92
C TYR A 115 -22.90 -46.45 -32.01
N LEU A 116 -22.13 -47.49 -31.69
CA LEU A 116 -20.96 -47.47 -30.81
C LEU A 116 -19.96 -46.34 -31.12
N PHE A 117 -19.69 -46.07 -32.40
CA PHE A 117 -18.72 -45.03 -32.80
C PHE A 117 -19.13 -43.61 -32.39
N LEU A 118 -20.41 -43.26 -32.53
CA LEU A 118 -20.89 -41.93 -32.13
C LEU A 118 -20.85 -41.74 -30.61
N TRP A 119 -20.96 -42.84 -29.86
CA TRP A 119 -20.84 -42.85 -28.41
C TRP A 119 -19.40 -42.62 -27.94
N ILE A 120 -18.44 -43.30 -28.58
CA ILE A 120 -17.00 -43.07 -28.36
C ILE A 120 -16.61 -41.61 -28.65
N LEU A 121 -17.18 -41.01 -29.71
CA LEU A 121 -16.93 -39.61 -30.05
C LEU A 121 -17.49 -38.64 -29.00
N TYR A 122 -18.68 -38.93 -28.45
CA TYR A 122 -19.30 -38.15 -27.37
C TYR A 122 -18.47 -38.19 -26.08
N ASP A 123 -18.00 -39.37 -25.68
CA ASP A 123 -17.16 -39.53 -24.48
C ASP A 123 -15.81 -38.85 -24.64
N LEU A 124 -15.19 -38.95 -25.82
CA LEU A 124 -13.92 -38.28 -26.10
C LEU A 124 -14.07 -36.74 -26.02
N PHE A 125 -15.19 -36.19 -26.51
CA PHE A 125 -15.52 -34.78 -26.38
C PHE A 125 -15.71 -34.36 -24.90
N MET A 126 -16.39 -35.19 -24.11
CA MET A 126 -16.63 -34.95 -22.69
C MET A 126 -15.34 -35.01 -21.86
N LEU A 127 -14.44 -35.93 -22.20
CA LEU A 127 -13.10 -36.01 -21.63
C LEU A 127 -12.27 -34.76 -21.97
N ALA A 128 -12.30 -34.31 -23.22
CA ALA A 128 -11.59 -33.12 -23.67
C ALA A 128 -12.05 -31.84 -22.95
N THR A 129 -13.36 -31.63 -22.81
CA THR A 129 -13.89 -30.46 -22.07
C THR A 129 -13.49 -30.45 -20.60
N SER A 130 -13.36 -31.63 -19.99
CA SER A 130 -12.91 -31.78 -18.60
C SER A 130 -11.41 -31.48 -18.45
N ILE A 131 -10.58 -31.92 -19.41
CA ILE A 131 -9.14 -31.62 -19.45
C ILE A 131 -8.89 -30.11 -19.66
N LEU A 132 -9.63 -29.48 -20.58
CA LEU A 132 -9.59 -28.03 -20.81
C LEU A 132 -9.91 -27.25 -19.52
N GLY A 133 -10.89 -27.71 -18.74
CA GLY A 133 -11.21 -27.15 -17.43
C GLY A 133 -10.04 -27.22 -16.44
N ILE A 134 -9.32 -28.36 -16.39
CA ILE A 134 -8.14 -28.55 -15.52
C ILE A 134 -6.98 -27.62 -15.94
N VAL A 135 -6.73 -27.47 -17.24
CA VAL A 135 -5.69 -26.58 -17.76
C VAL A 135 -6.02 -25.11 -17.46
N ALA A 136 -7.27 -24.68 -17.67
CA ALA A 136 -7.72 -23.35 -17.30
C ALA A 136 -7.54 -23.08 -15.80
N PHE A 137 -7.86 -24.07 -14.96
CA PHE A 137 -7.65 -24.01 -13.51
C PHE A 137 -6.18 -23.83 -13.13
N SER A 138 -5.26 -24.55 -13.79
CA SER A 138 -3.82 -24.44 -13.53
C SER A 138 -3.30 -23.02 -13.81
N LYS A 139 -3.83 -22.35 -14.85
CA LYS A 139 -3.48 -20.96 -15.18
C LYS A 139 -4.06 -19.98 -14.17
N ILE A 140 -5.33 -20.13 -13.79
CA ILE A 140 -5.99 -19.27 -12.79
C ILE A 140 -5.27 -19.36 -11.44
N LYS A 141 -4.92 -20.57 -10.99
CA LYS A 141 -4.16 -20.78 -9.73
C LYS A 141 -2.79 -20.08 -9.76
N LYS A 142 -2.10 -20.10 -10.91
CA LYS A 142 -0.81 -19.41 -11.09
C LYS A 142 -0.96 -17.89 -10.98
N ILE A 143 -2.01 -17.32 -11.58
CA ILE A 143 -2.32 -15.88 -11.51
C ILE A 143 -2.67 -15.48 -10.07
N ILE A 144 -3.51 -16.25 -9.37
CA ILE A 144 -3.89 -15.97 -7.98
C ILE A 144 -2.66 -16.00 -7.07
N ASN A 145 -1.77 -16.99 -7.24
CA ASN A 145 -0.53 -17.06 -6.46
C ASN A 145 0.38 -15.86 -6.75
N PHE A 146 0.49 -15.43 -8.00
CA PHE A 146 1.27 -14.24 -8.38
C PHE A 146 0.74 -12.97 -7.72
N VAL A 147 -0.58 -12.73 -7.81
CA VAL A 147 -1.23 -11.56 -7.18
C VAL A 147 -1.06 -11.59 -5.66
N LYS A 148 -1.13 -12.77 -5.04
CA LYS A 148 -0.89 -12.92 -3.60
C LYS A 148 0.54 -12.53 -3.24
N THR A 149 1.54 -13.03 -3.97
CA THR A 149 2.95 -12.67 -3.76
C THR A 149 3.19 -11.17 -3.92
N GLU A 150 2.61 -10.55 -4.96
CA GLU A 150 2.73 -9.11 -5.20
C GLU A 150 2.11 -8.29 -4.06
N SER A 151 0.95 -8.71 -3.54
CA SER A 151 0.29 -8.04 -2.40
C SER A 151 1.10 -8.14 -1.10
N GLU A 152 1.77 -9.27 -0.85
CA GLU A 152 2.63 -9.49 0.32
C GLU A 152 3.92 -8.65 0.25
N MET A 153 4.51 -8.53 -0.95
CA MET A 153 5.64 -7.64 -1.22
C MET A 153 5.28 -6.17 -0.98
N LEU A 154 4.14 -5.71 -1.51
CA LEU A 154 3.65 -4.33 -1.32
C LEU A 154 3.37 -3.99 0.15
N GLN A 155 2.87 -4.95 0.94
CA GLN A 155 2.68 -4.76 2.38
C GLN A 155 4.01 -4.63 3.12
N THR A 156 4.99 -5.46 2.76
CA THR A 156 6.33 -5.43 3.38
C THR A 156 7.07 -4.13 3.08
N THR A 157 7.02 -3.64 1.83
CA THR A 157 7.59 -2.34 1.46
C THR A 157 6.92 -1.21 2.23
N ARG A 158 5.59 -1.20 2.31
CA ARG A 158 4.85 -0.16 3.05
C ARG A 158 5.17 -0.18 4.55
N GLU A 159 5.33 -1.36 5.15
CA GLU A 159 5.72 -1.48 6.56
C GLU A 159 7.14 -0.95 6.80
N LYS A 160 8.06 -1.19 5.87
CA LYS A 160 9.42 -0.64 5.90
C LYS A 160 9.40 0.89 5.80
N ASP A 161 8.66 1.45 4.84
CA ASP A 161 8.54 2.91 4.66
C ASP A 161 7.95 3.59 5.91
N VAL A 162 6.97 2.95 6.57
CA VAL A 162 6.42 3.46 7.84
C VAL A 162 7.47 3.44 8.95
N LYS A 163 8.25 2.35 9.08
CA LYS A 163 9.33 2.27 10.08
C LYS A 163 10.41 3.30 9.84
N ASP A 164 10.84 3.48 8.59
CA ASP A 164 11.85 4.47 8.21
C ASP A 164 11.35 5.90 8.49
N ASN A 165 10.09 6.20 8.15
CA ASN A 165 9.48 7.50 8.47
C ASN A 165 9.33 7.75 9.98
N VAL A 166 9.01 6.72 10.78
CA VAL A 166 8.96 6.83 12.24
C VAL A 166 10.35 7.06 12.81
N LEU A 167 11.37 6.36 12.32
CA LEU A 167 12.76 6.54 12.74
C LEU A 167 13.25 7.96 12.41
N VAL A 168 12.95 8.48 11.22
CA VAL A 168 13.29 9.86 10.82
C VAL A 168 12.63 10.86 11.78
N ARG A 169 11.34 10.69 12.10
CA ARG A 169 10.66 11.55 13.09
C ARG A 169 11.26 11.46 14.49
N GLN A 170 11.69 10.27 14.92
CA GLN A 170 12.38 10.09 16.20
C GLN A 170 13.75 10.77 16.21
N ILE A 171 14.48 10.73 15.09
CA ILE A 171 15.75 11.44 14.91
C ILE A 171 15.53 12.96 14.88
N GLU A 172 14.50 13.45 14.18
CA GLU A 172 14.10 14.87 14.18
C GLU A 172 13.74 15.33 15.60
N GLN A 173 12.93 14.56 16.34
CA GLN A 173 12.61 14.85 17.74
C GLN A 173 13.84 14.81 18.67
N ALA A 174 14.77 13.88 18.45
CA ALA A 174 16.02 13.81 19.21
C ALA A 174 16.99 14.93 18.82
N LEU A 175 16.98 15.41 17.58
CA LEU A 175 17.71 16.58 17.11
C LEU A 175 17.10 17.86 17.67
N ASP A 176 15.77 17.97 17.73
CA ASP A 176 15.07 19.08 18.37
C ASP A 176 15.36 19.10 19.88
N GLN A 177 15.34 17.95 20.56
CA GLN A 177 15.77 17.86 21.96
C GLN A 177 17.27 18.15 22.17
N LYS A 178 18.12 17.87 21.18
CA LYS A 178 19.55 18.20 21.24
C LYS A 178 19.81 19.67 20.91
N ASN A 179 18.95 20.29 20.11
CA ASN A 179 18.91 21.73 19.83
C ASN A 179 18.26 22.50 21.00
N GLU A 180 17.44 21.84 21.81
CA GLU A 180 17.19 22.18 23.21
C GLU A 180 18.35 21.71 24.10
N MET A 181 19.57 22.14 23.76
CA MET A 181 20.55 22.39 24.80
C MET A 181 19.83 23.30 25.80
N PRO A 182 19.77 22.99 27.12
CA PRO A 182 19.30 23.98 28.06
C PRO A 182 20.22 25.17 27.85
N LEU A 183 19.67 26.27 27.30
CA LEU A 183 20.36 27.54 27.37
C LEU A 183 20.68 27.67 28.86
N PRO A 184 21.97 27.69 29.25
CA PRO A 184 22.30 27.82 30.66
C PRO A 184 21.51 29.03 31.15
N GLN A 185 20.71 28.85 32.19
CA GLN A 185 19.88 29.92 32.73
C GLN A 185 20.75 31.18 32.87
N GLY A 186 20.49 32.16 32.00
CA GLY A 186 21.23 33.42 31.95
C GLY A 186 21.96 33.68 30.63
N LYS A 187 21.20 34.14 29.62
CA LYS A 187 21.46 35.31 28.74
C LYS A 187 20.86 35.05 27.35
N ARG A 188 19.81 35.80 26.98
CA ARG A 188 19.19 35.75 25.64
C ARG A 188 20.19 36.35 24.65
N ILE A 189 20.48 35.66 23.54
CA ILE A 189 21.39 36.13 22.49
C ILE A 189 20.55 36.43 21.25
N GLY A 190 20.60 37.65 20.74
CA GLY A 190 19.84 38.06 19.57
C GLY A 190 19.69 39.57 19.44
N LEU A 191 18.83 40.01 18.52
CA LEU A 191 18.49 41.41 18.29
C LEU A 191 17.12 41.74 18.86
N LEU A 192 17.01 42.78 19.68
CA LEU A 192 15.73 43.34 20.10
C LEU A 192 15.45 44.62 19.29
N ALA A 193 14.33 44.65 18.58
CA ALA A 193 13.89 45.85 17.87
C ALA A 193 13.29 46.87 18.86
N ILE A 194 13.96 48.01 19.02
CA ILE A 194 13.55 49.10 19.91
C ILE A 194 12.63 50.08 19.18
N GLU A 195 12.93 50.40 17.93
CA GLU A 195 12.18 51.35 17.09
C GLU A 195 12.06 50.83 15.65
N GLY A 196 11.04 51.32 14.93
CA GLY A 196 10.79 50.98 13.53
C GLY A 196 9.72 49.89 13.34
N ASP A 197 9.76 49.22 12.19
CA ASP A 197 8.67 48.37 11.67
C ASP A 197 8.44 47.13 12.55
N TYR A 198 9.50 46.65 13.20
CA TYR A 198 9.50 45.45 14.04
C TYR A 198 9.53 45.75 15.53
N ARG A 199 9.23 46.98 15.96
CA ARG A 199 9.33 47.40 17.37
C ARG A 199 8.71 46.38 18.34
N GLY A 200 9.51 45.93 19.32
CA GLY A 200 9.12 44.96 20.33
C GLY A 200 9.45 43.50 19.98
N ASN A 201 9.80 43.21 18.72
CA ASN A 201 10.17 41.87 18.30
C ASN A 201 11.61 41.53 18.70
N PHE A 202 11.81 40.30 19.12
CA PHE A 202 13.12 39.73 19.40
C PHE A 202 13.47 38.71 18.31
N PHE A 203 14.63 38.90 17.68
CA PHE A 203 15.18 38.01 16.68
C PHE A 203 16.29 37.19 17.33
N PRO A 204 16.02 35.91 17.68
CA PRO A 204 17.04 35.05 18.26
C PRO A 204 18.16 34.81 17.24
N MET A 205 19.39 34.70 17.73
CA MET A 205 20.55 34.34 16.91
C MET A 205 21.22 33.10 17.49
N PHE A 206 21.57 32.14 16.63
CA PHE A 206 22.41 31.02 16.99
C PHE A 206 23.90 31.45 17.03
N PRO A 207 24.76 30.76 17.80
CA PRO A 207 26.18 31.06 17.83
C PRO A 207 26.82 30.93 16.45
N CYS A 208 27.62 31.92 16.05
CA CYS A 208 28.25 32.03 14.72
C CYS A 208 27.26 32.12 13.54
N GLU A 209 25.99 32.42 13.81
CA GLU A 209 25.01 32.72 12.77
C GLU A 209 25.12 34.17 12.32
N LYS A 210 24.97 34.38 11.01
CA LYS A 210 24.94 35.69 10.37
C LYS A 210 23.50 36.08 10.08
N LEU A 211 23.01 37.09 10.78
CA LEU A 211 21.69 37.64 10.57
C LEU A 211 21.79 38.87 9.65
N VAL A 212 21.22 38.77 8.46
CA VAL A 212 21.29 39.82 7.44
C VAL A 212 20.00 40.63 7.42
N LEU A 213 20.12 41.96 7.48
CA LEU A 213 19.03 42.92 7.48
C LEU A 213 19.04 43.68 6.15
N GLY A 214 17.90 43.77 5.47
CA GLY A 214 17.82 44.45 4.17
C GLY A 214 16.46 44.36 3.49
N THR A 215 16.38 44.77 2.23
CA THR A 215 15.10 44.79 1.48
C THR A 215 14.90 43.58 0.54
N SER A 216 15.93 42.73 0.34
CA SER A 216 15.85 41.59 -0.60
C SER A 216 15.53 40.28 0.11
N LEU A 217 14.41 39.64 -0.30
CA LEU A 217 14.00 38.30 0.16
C LEU A 217 15.04 37.21 -0.11
N GLN A 218 15.89 37.38 -1.12
CA GLN A 218 16.91 36.39 -1.49
C GLN A 218 18.21 36.54 -0.69
N ALA A 219 18.45 37.69 -0.07
CA ALA A 219 19.74 38.03 0.54
C ALA A 219 19.65 38.47 2.01
N SER A 220 18.45 38.65 2.56
CA SER A 220 18.23 39.13 3.93
C SER A 220 17.33 38.18 4.72
N ASN A 221 17.66 37.97 5.99
CA ASN A 221 16.83 37.25 6.96
C ASN A 221 15.71 38.14 7.51
N ILE A 222 15.99 39.44 7.74
CA ILE A 222 15.00 40.42 8.20
C ILE A 222 14.73 41.41 7.06
N LEU A 223 13.47 41.50 6.66
CA LEU A 223 13.03 42.27 5.50
C LEU A 223 12.44 43.62 5.89
N PHE A 224 12.88 44.67 5.21
CA PHE A 224 12.33 46.01 5.35
C PHE A 224 11.71 46.48 4.03
N HIS A 225 10.81 47.47 4.11
CA HIS A 225 10.15 48.06 2.94
C HIS A 225 10.59 49.51 2.65
N ASP A 226 11.62 50.01 3.34
CA ASP A 226 12.14 51.37 3.16
C ASP A 226 13.14 51.44 1.98
N PRO A 227 12.92 52.31 0.97
CA PRO A 227 13.83 52.46 -0.16
C PRO A 227 15.23 52.97 0.20
N LYS A 228 15.42 53.57 1.39
CA LYS A 228 16.75 53.95 1.90
C LYS A 228 17.50 52.78 2.56
N ILE A 229 16.89 51.61 2.64
CA ILE A 229 17.54 50.39 3.13
C ILE A 229 18.01 49.56 1.92
N SER A 230 19.32 49.34 1.80
CA SER A 230 19.90 48.50 0.76
C SER A 230 19.38 47.05 0.82
N ARG A 231 19.46 46.34 -0.32
CA ARG A 231 19.02 44.94 -0.47
C ARG A 231 19.64 44.00 0.56
N GLN A 232 20.90 44.24 0.88
CA GLN A 232 21.64 43.73 2.02
C GLN A 232 22.23 44.97 2.69
N HIS A 233 21.66 45.38 3.81
CA HIS A 233 22.01 46.64 4.46
C HIS A 233 23.11 46.44 5.50
N CYS A 234 22.87 45.57 6.47
CA CYS A 234 23.86 45.23 7.46
C CYS A 234 23.74 43.75 7.82
N MET A 235 24.83 43.23 8.37
CA MET A 235 24.92 41.86 8.83
C MET A 235 25.40 41.88 10.27
N VAL A 236 24.73 41.12 11.13
CA VAL A 236 25.12 40.94 12.52
C VAL A 236 25.52 39.49 12.74
N GLU A 237 26.65 39.28 13.38
CA GLU A 237 27.17 37.97 13.75
C GLU A 237 27.52 37.97 15.24
N TYR A 238 27.21 36.87 15.95
CA TYR A 238 27.58 36.72 17.35
C TYR A 238 28.65 35.64 17.51
N ILE A 239 29.81 36.01 18.07
CA ILE A 239 30.92 35.10 18.30
C ILE A 239 30.95 34.72 19.80
N PRO A 240 30.55 33.50 20.17
CA PRO A 240 30.44 33.09 21.57
C PRO A 240 31.79 33.02 22.29
N GLU A 241 32.88 32.71 21.58
CA GLU A 241 34.24 32.63 22.13
C GLU A 241 34.70 34.00 22.66
N GLN A 242 34.27 35.07 22.00
CA GLN A 242 34.66 36.44 22.30
C GLN A 242 33.58 37.19 23.09
N LYS A 243 32.35 36.65 23.17
CA LYS A 243 31.17 37.27 23.78
C LYS A 243 30.85 38.66 23.19
N MET A 244 31.15 38.83 21.90
CA MET A 244 31.02 40.08 21.17
C MET A 244 30.15 39.87 19.93
N TYR A 245 29.46 40.95 19.55
CA TYR A 245 28.75 41.04 18.30
C TYR A 245 29.63 41.72 17.26
N TYR A 246 29.47 41.33 16.00
CA TYR A 246 30.14 41.93 14.87
C TYR A 246 29.10 42.46 13.91
N ILE A 247 29.10 43.78 13.68
CA ILE A 247 28.22 44.44 12.73
C ILE A 247 29.04 44.79 11.49
N THR A 248 28.63 44.29 10.33
CA THR A 248 29.21 44.67 9.04
C THR A 248 28.20 45.51 8.27
N ASP A 249 28.55 46.75 7.94
CA ASP A 249 27.74 47.63 7.11
C ASP A 249 27.98 47.33 5.63
N CYS A 250 26.94 46.89 4.90
CA CYS A 250 26.98 46.65 3.46
C CYS A 250 26.12 47.66 2.69
N SER A 251 25.71 48.74 3.37
CA SER A 251 24.72 49.67 2.86
C SER A 251 25.33 50.89 2.17
N THR A 252 24.56 51.50 1.28
CA THR A 252 24.93 52.75 0.63
C THR A 252 24.79 53.95 1.56
N ASN A 253 23.77 53.95 2.42
CA ASN A 253 23.41 55.08 3.29
C ASN A 253 24.10 55.04 4.67
N GLY A 254 24.69 53.91 5.03
CA GLY A 254 25.39 53.72 6.28
C GLY A 254 24.54 53.12 7.39
N THR A 255 25.22 52.36 8.26
CA THR A 255 24.71 51.93 9.56
C THR A 255 25.32 52.79 10.66
N PHE A 256 24.51 53.23 11.63
CA PHE A 256 24.92 54.17 12.67
C PHE A 256 24.73 53.57 14.07
N LEU A 257 25.63 53.91 15.00
CA LEU A 257 25.50 53.61 16.41
C LEU A 257 24.61 54.67 17.10
N ASN A 258 24.11 54.38 18.30
CA ASN A 258 23.22 55.27 19.06
C ASN A 258 23.79 56.68 19.32
N ASP A 259 25.12 56.84 19.33
CA ASP A 259 25.81 58.12 19.48
C ASP A 259 25.98 58.89 18.15
N GLY A 260 25.42 58.37 17.05
CA GLY A 260 25.49 58.96 15.72
C GLY A 260 26.75 58.60 14.93
N ARG A 261 27.67 57.79 15.47
CA ARG A 261 28.86 57.35 14.74
C ARG A 261 28.49 56.35 13.64
N ARG A 262 28.97 56.58 12.42
CA ARG A 262 28.82 55.64 11.30
C ARG A 262 29.84 54.51 11.43
N ILE A 263 29.37 53.28 11.24
CA ILE A 263 30.22 52.08 11.24
C ILE A 263 31.01 52.01 9.91
N PRO A 264 32.26 51.52 9.90
CA PRO A 264 33.02 51.33 8.67
C PRO A 264 32.31 50.37 7.69
N GLU A 265 32.27 50.76 6.42
CA GLU A 265 31.66 49.95 5.37
C GLU A 265 32.49 48.69 5.08
N ASN A 266 31.81 47.57 4.84
CA ASN A 266 32.34 46.25 4.49
C ASN A 266 33.42 45.69 5.43
N THR A 267 33.49 46.21 6.66
CA THR A 267 34.45 45.76 7.68
C THR A 267 33.69 45.35 8.94
N PRO A 268 33.92 44.15 9.50
CA PRO A 268 33.29 43.74 10.75
C PRO A 268 33.70 44.67 11.90
N TYR A 269 32.72 45.35 12.49
CA TYR A 269 32.93 46.25 13.62
C TYR A 269 32.51 45.57 14.93
N PRO A 270 33.42 45.43 15.92
CA PRO A 270 33.11 44.77 17.18
C PRO A 270 32.23 45.66 18.07
N CYS A 271 31.11 45.10 18.52
CA CYS A 271 30.13 45.72 19.40
C CYS A 271 29.92 44.87 20.66
N ALA A 272 29.86 45.53 21.80
CA ALA A 272 29.50 44.87 23.05
C ALA A 272 27.99 44.55 23.09
N PRO A 273 27.55 43.56 23.88
CA PRO A 273 26.14 43.39 24.20
C PRO A 273 25.55 44.70 24.77
N LEU A 274 24.25 44.91 24.56
CA LEU A 274 23.46 46.12 24.85
C LEU A 274 23.81 47.34 23.99
N THR A 275 24.68 47.17 22.98
CA THR A 275 24.92 48.24 21.99
C THR A 275 23.68 48.41 21.12
N ARG A 276 23.30 49.66 20.88
CA ARG A 276 22.22 50.03 19.98
C ARG A 276 22.76 50.57 18.67
N PHE A 277 22.18 50.12 17.57
CA PHE A 277 22.47 50.63 16.24
C PHE A 277 21.17 50.88 15.48
N TYR A 278 21.22 51.77 14.50
CA TYR A 278 20.08 52.13 13.69
C TYR A 278 20.46 52.38 12.23
N PHE A 279 19.46 52.25 11.37
CA PHE A 279 19.57 52.53 9.94
C PHE A 279 18.21 52.88 9.32
N GLY A 280 18.21 53.31 8.06
CA GLY A 280 17.00 53.66 7.31
C GLY A 280 16.38 55.02 7.69
N THR A 281 15.31 55.40 7.00
CA THR A 281 14.62 56.69 7.16
C THR A 281 13.78 56.70 8.44
N ASN A 282 13.11 55.60 8.76
CA ASN A 282 12.22 55.47 9.91
C ASN A 282 12.96 55.13 11.23
N ARG A 283 14.29 55.32 11.28
CA ARG A 283 15.15 54.91 12.42
C ARG A 283 14.84 53.49 12.90
N GLN A 284 15.12 52.50 12.05
CA GLN A 284 15.03 51.09 12.44
C GLN A 284 16.12 50.82 13.50
N MET A 285 15.77 50.83 14.80
CA MET A 285 16.73 50.73 15.90
C MET A 285 16.69 49.35 16.53
N PHE A 286 17.87 48.73 16.65
CA PHE A 286 18.05 47.42 17.25
C PHE A 286 19.06 47.48 18.40
N GLU A 287 18.80 46.71 19.44
CA GLU A 287 19.68 46.48 20.58
C GLU A 287 20.22 45.05 20.53
N LEU A 288 21.52 44.88 20.72
CA LEU A 288 22.19 43.59 20.82
C LEU A 288 21.94 43.03 22.22
N VAL A 289 21.39 41.82 22.39
CA VAL A 289 21.05 41.26 23.72
C VAL A 289 21.96 40.10 24.08
#